data_AF-W6U805-F1
#
_entry.id   AF-W6U805-F1
#
_cell.length_a   1.000
_cell.length_b   1.000
_cell.length_c   1.000
_cell.angle_alpha   90.00
_cell.angle_beta   90.00
_cell.angle_gamma   90.00
#
_symmetry.space_group_name_H-M   'P 1'
#
loop_
_entity.id
_entity.type
_entity.pdbx_description
1 polymer ?
#
loop_
_entity_poly.entity_id
_entity_poly.type
_entity_poly.pdbx_seq_one_letter_code
_entity_poly.pdbx_strand_id
1 'polypeptide(L)'
;MSDVALKSISIIIGAFFALFGVLKVAPLFSADLYHDMRGIFARSAKVFPLQRFTGWRPEADAMRRFCGAVEMVCGVVLMVGRVDIADMANVALMVLLFFILFANWALGEGLKEASHAIVLGLVLTCRFVIRLQTLQRNELDLEAMDRNQIDVAFRKELRRRIAELHESVCETQKIIKEGSKAENDWTARKKTQGKVGNRYKKQGISIHGSASKKND
;
A
#
# COMPACT_ATOMS: atom_id res chain seq x y z
N MET A 1 15.69 -13.61 4.65
CA MET A 1 15.91 -14.96 5.22
C MET A 1 14.63 -15.63 5.71
N SER A 2 13.65 -14.89 6.25
CA SER A 2 12.36 -15.42 6.73
C SER A 2 11.51 -16.12 5.66
N ASP A 3 11.54 -15.65 4.41
CA ASP A 3 10.67 -16.16 3.34
C ASP A 3 10.93 -17.63 2.99
N VAL A 4 12.20 -18.05 2.99
CA VAL A 4 12.59 -19.44 2.70
C VAL A 4 12.09 -20.40 3.79
N ALA A 5 12.18 -19.98 5.06
CA ALA A 5 11.67 -20.77 6.17
C ALA A 5 10.14 -20.93 6.10
N LEU A 6 9.42 -19.84 5.82
CA LEU A 6 7.97 -19.87 5.64
C LEU A 6 7.54 -20.75 4.45
N LYS A 7 8.30 -20.70 3.35
CA LYS A 7 8.10 -21.56 2.19
C LYS A 7 8.38 -23.04 2.52
N SER A 8 9.43 -23.33 3.28
CA SER A 8 9.74 -24.70 3.71
C SER A 8 8.65 -25.28 4.62
N ILE A 9 8.23 -24.50 5.63
CA ILE A 9 7.12 -24.87 6.52
C ILE A 9 5.85 -25.12 5.70
N SER A 10 5.60 -24.31 4.67
CA SER A 10 4.47 -24.52 3.74
C SER A 10 4.49 -25.87 3.05
N ILE A 11 5.66 -26.22 2.53
CA ILE A 11 5.85 -27.44 1.74
C ILE A 11 5.66 -28.65 2.64
N ILE A 12 6.25 -28.64 3.85
CA ILE A 12 6.11 -29.72 4.83
C ILE A 12 4.65 -29.90 5.24
N ILE A 13 3.97 -28.83 5.64
CA ILE A 13 2.57 -28.89 6.05
C ILE A 13 1.67 -29.32 4.89
N GLY A 14 1.88 -28.78 3.70
CA GLY A 14 1.15 -29.16 2.49
C GLY A 14 1.30 -30.64 2.16
N ALA A 15 2.52 -31.19 2.31
CA ALA A 15 2.77 -32.62 2.18
C ALA A 15 2.02 -33.44 3.22
N PHE A 16 2.06 -33.03 4.49
CA PHE A 16 1.30 -33.71 5.56
C PHE A 16 -0.20 -33.73 5.24
N PHE A 17 -0.80 -32.61 4.86
CA PHE A 17 -2.22 -32.56 4.49
C PHE A 17 -2.54 -33.35 3.24
N ALA A 18 -1.65 -33.36 2.23
CA ALA A 18 -1.83 -34.21 1.07
C ALA A 18 -1.86 -35.69 1.46
N LEU A 19 -0.96 -36.12 2.34
CA LEU A 19 -0.92 -37.49 2.86
C LEU A 19 -2.16 -37.81 3.70
N PHE A 20 -2.57 -36.95 4.62
CA PHE A 20 -3.80 -37.13 5.42
C PHE A 20 -5.07 -37.14 4.56
N GLY A 21 -5.12 -36.32 3.50
CA GLY A 21 -6.20 -36.33 2.51
C GLY A 21 -6.24 -37.66 1.74
N VAL A 22 -5.08 -38.14 1.28
CA VAL A 22 -4.96 -39.47 0.65
C VAL A 22 -5.37 -40.57 1.61
N LEU A 23 -4.98 -40.52 2.90
CA LEU A 23 -5.42 -41.47 3.93
C LEU A 23 -6.95 -41.46 4.14
N LYS A 24 -7.59 -40.29 4.01
CA LYS A 24 -9.05 -40.17 4.11
C LYS A 24 -9.76 -40.73 2.89
N VAL A 25 -9.17 -40.64 1.70
CA VAL A 25 -9.77 -41.12 0.43
C VAL A 25 -9.46 -42.60 0.18
N ALA A 26 -8.22 -43.02 0.42
CA ALA A 26 -7.69 -44.34 0.09
C ALA A 26 -7.46 -45.19 1.36
N PRO A 27 -7.96 -46.44 1.40
CA PRO A 27 -7.80 -47.35 2.53
C PRO A 27 -6.40 -47.99 2.56
N LEU A 28 -5.34 -47.18 2.65
CA LEU A 28 -3.97 -47.65 2.38
C LEU A 28 -3.28 -48.35 3.56
N PHE A 29 -3.73 -48.16 4.81
CA PHE A 29 -2.94 -48.59 5.99
C PHE A 29 -3.54 -49.71 6.86
N SER A 30 -4.87 -49.88 6.95
CA SER A 30 -5.50 -51.07 7.56
C SER A 30 -7.03 -51.04 7.46
N ALA A 31 -7.67 -52.22 7.51
CA ALA A 31 -9.13 -52.34 7.57
C ALA A 31 -9.72 -51.75 8.87
N ASP A 32 -8.99 -51.85 9.99
CA ASP A 32 -9.39 -51.27 11.29
C ASP A 32 -9.45 -49.74 11.23
N LEU A 33 -8.44 -49.08 10.66
CA LEU A 33 -8.42 -47.61 10.54
C LEU A 33 -9.55 -47.11 9.63
N TYR A 34 -9.88 -47.88 8.60
CA TYR A 34 -10.99 -47.57 7.70
C TYR A 34 -12.34 -47.67 8.41
N HIS A 35 -12.53 -48.71 9.23
CA HIS A 35 -13.74 -48.87 10.04
C HIS A 35 -13.88 -47.75 11.07
N ASP A 36 -12.79 -47.38 11.72
CA ASP A 36 -12.79 -46.34 12.75
C ASP A 36 -13.06 -44.94 12.15
N MET A 37 -12.41 -44.61 11.03
CA MET A 37 -12.70 -43.40 10.23
C MET A 37 -14.17 -43.36 9.80
N ARG A 38 -14.71 -44.46 9.27
CA ARG A 38 -16.12 -44.52 8.87
C ARG A 38 -17.06 -44.33 10.06
N GLY A 39 -16.68 -44.85 11.23
CA GLY A 39 -17.36 -44.62 12.51
C GLY A 39 -17.34 -43.17 12.95
N ILE A 40 -16.20 -42.48 12.83
CA ILE A 40 -16.06 -41.06 13.14
C ILE A 40 -16.92 -40.24 12.18
N PHE A 41 -16.85 -40.45 10.86
CA PHE A 41 -17.67 -39.70 9.90
C PHE A 41 -19.17 -39.98 10.02
N ALA A 42 -19.58 -41.21 10.35
CA ALA A 42 -20.98 -41.55 10.60
C ALA A 42 -21.52 -40.87 11.85
N ARG A 43 -20.69 -40.69 12.89
CA ARG A 43 -21.06 -39.93 14.08
C ARG A 43 -20.98 -38.42 13.83
N SER A 44 -19.97 -37.93 13.09
CA SER A 44 -19.83 -36.54 12.63
C SER A 44 -21.02 -36.07 11.78
N ALA A 45 -21.60 -36.95 10.96
CA ALA A 45 -22.78 -36.65 10.16
C ALA A 45 -24.03 -36.35 11.02
N LYS A 46 -24.07 -36.83 12.28
CA LYS A 46 -25.15 -36.53 13.23
C LYS A 46 -25.00 -35.17 13.91
N VAL A 47 -23.76 -34.70 14.08
CA VAL A 47 -23.41 -33.42 14.71
C VAL A 47 -23.11 -32.33 13.69
N PHE A 48 -23.45 -32.57 12.42
CA PHE A 48 -23.15 -31.65 11.34
C PHE A 48 -23.84 -30.30 11.60
N PRO A 49 -23.09 -29.19 11.72
CA PRO A 49 -23.65 -27.89 12.13
C PRO A 49 -24.68 -27.38 11.12
N LEU A 50 -24.48 -27.68 9.82
CA LEU A 50 -25.44 -27.36 8.77
C LEU A 50 -26.71 -28.22 8.79
N GLN A 51 -26.73 -29.36 9.50
CA GLN A 51 -27.97 -30.14 9.65
C GLN A 51 -29.02 -29.30 10.41
N ARG A 52 -28.58 -28.43 11.33
CA ARG A 52 -29.46 -27.50 12.05
C ARG A 52 -30.08 -26.45 11.13
N PHE A 53 -29.37 -26.04 10.07
CA PHE A 53 -29.80 -24.99 9.15
C PHE A 53 -30.54 -25.50 7.91
N THR A 54 -30.13 -26.64 7.35
CA THR A 54 -30.64 -27.15 6.06
C THR A 54 -31.46 -28.43 6.19
N GLY A 55 -31.46 -29.10 7.35
CA GLY A 55 -32.16 -30.37 7.56
C GLY A 55 -31.59 -31.56 6.76
N TRP A 56 -30.60 -31.32 5.90
CA TRP A 56 -30.02 -32.33 5.03
C TRP A 56 -28.93 -33.12 5.74
N ARG A 57 -28.95 -34.45 5.57
CA ARG A 57 -27.95 -35.37 6.11
C ARG A 57 -27.11 -35.95 4.97
N PRO A 58 -25.88 -35.48 4.76
CA PRO A 58 -25.00 -36.08 3.78
C PRO A 58 -24.60 -37.49 4.20
N GLU A 59 -24.45 -38.38 3.21
CA GLU A 59 -23.93 -39.74 3.43
C GLU A 59 -22.49 -39.66 3.97
N ALA A 60 -22.20 -40.42 5.03
CA ALA A 60 -20.91 -40.36 5.73
C ALA A 60 -19.72 -40.68 4.80
N ASP A 61 -19.90 -41.62 3.87
CA ASP A 61 -18.86 -41.98 2.90
C ASP A 61 -18.60 -40.88 1.87
N ALA A 62 -19.66 -40.18 1.43
CA ALA A 62 -19.53 -39.03 0.53
C ALA A 62 -18.84 -37.85 1.23
N MET A 63 -19.23 -37.55 2.48
CA MET A 63 -18.64 -36.48 3.28
C MET A 63 -17.15 -36.73 3.53
N ARG A 64 -16.76 -37.96 3.86
CA ARG A 64 -15.35 -38.33 4.04
C ARG A 64 -14.54 -38.15 2.76
N ARG A 65 -15.04 -38.65 1.63
CA ARG A 65 -14.37 -38.52 0.33
C ARG A 65 -14.22 -37.06 -0.08
N PHE A 66 -15.25 -36.25 0.14
CA PHE A 66 -15.21 -34.83 -0.17
C PHE A 66 -14.19 -34.09 0.69
N CYS A 67 -14.25 -34.23 2.02
CA CYS A 67 -13.27 -33.59 2.91
C CYS A 67 -11.84 -34.04 2.59
N GLY A 68 -11.61 -35.34 2.37
CA GLY A 68 -10.30 -35.88 2.01
C GLY A 68 -9.79 -35.38 0.66
N ALA A 69 -10.67 -35.29 -0.35
CA ALA A 69 -10.30 -34.76 -1.66
C ALA A 69 -9.95 -33.27 -1.61
N VAL A 70 -10.74 -32.45 -0.90
CA VAL A 70 -10.45 -31.02 -0.73
C VAL A 70 -9.14 -30.85 0.03
N GLU A 71 -8.92 -31.61 1.10
CA GLU A 71 -7.69 -31.57 1.89
C GLU A 71 -6.46 -31.96 1.06
N MET A 72 -6.59 -33.00 0.22
CA MET A 72 -5.55 -33.43 -0.69
C MET A 72 -5.23 -32.34 -1.73
N VAL A 73 -6.24 -31.82 -2.42
CA VAL A 73 -6.07 -30.79 -3.45
C VAL A 73 -5.47 -29.52 -2.83
N CYS A 74 -6.00 -29.06 -1.70
CA CYS A 74 -5.47 -27.88 -1.02
C CYS A 74 -4.05 -28.11 -0.48
N GLY A 75 -3.71 -29.31 0.01
CA GLY A 75 -2.35 -29.65 0.43
C GLY A 75 -1.34 -29.54 -0.71
N VAL A 76 -1.69 -30.08 -1.89
CA VAL A 76 -0.86 -29.98 -3.10
C VAL A 76 -0.74 -28.52 -3.57
N VAL A 77 -1.84 -27.78 -3.57
CA VAL A 77 -1.86 -26.35 -3.92
C VAL A 77 -1.03 -25.53 -2.93
N LEU A 78 -1.00 -25.89 -1.65
CA LEU A 78 -0.17 -25.21 -0.64
C LEU A 78 1.34 -25.45 -0.88
N MET A 79 1.70 -26.59 -1.47
CA MET A 79 3.06 -26.95 -1.83
C MET A 79 3.54 -26.21 -3.09
N VAL A 80 2.76 -26.26 -4.16
CA VAL A 80 3.16 -25.79 -5.51
C VAL A 80 2.64 -24.38 -5.82
N GLY A 81 1.58 -23.95 -5.14
CA GLY A 81 0.83 -22.75 -5.49
C GLY A 81 1.63 -21.46 -5.39
N ARG A 82 1.24 -20.51 -6.25
CA ARG A 82 1.58 -19.10 -6.11
C ARG A 82 0.97 -18.56 -4.80
N VAL A 83 1.60 -17.51 -4.27
CA VAL A 83 1.22 -16.80 -3.04
C VAL A 83 -0.32 -16.72 -2.91
N ASP A 84 -1.03 -16.14 -3.86
CA ASP A 84 -2.48 -15.90 -3.76
C ASP A 84 -3.33 -17.18 -3.68
N ILE A 85 -3.03 -18.19 -4.49
CA ILE A 85 -3.80 -19.45 -4.53
C ILE A 85 -3.47 -20.31 -3.30
N ALA A 86 -2.21 -20.27 -2.86
CA ALA A 86 -1.78 -20.92 -1.63
C ALA A 86 -2.47 -20.34 -0.40
N ASP A 87 -2.85 -19.05 -0.41
CA ASP A 87 -3.68 -18.47 0.66
C ASP A 87 -5.08 -19.02 0.69
N MET A 88 -5.73 -19.12 -0.47
CA MET A 88 -7.07 -19.71 -0.54
C MET A 88 -7.05 -21.17 -0.08
N ALA A 89 -6.03 -21.94 -0.47
CA ALA A 89 -5.83 -23.29 0.02
C ALA A 89 -5.59 -23.35 1.53
N ASN A 90 -4.82 -22.42 2.08
CA ASN A 90 -4.55 -22.36 3.52
C ASN A 90 -5.82 -22.03 4.33
N VAL A 91 -6.65 -21.10 3.84
CA VAL A 91 -7.95 -20.77 4.45
C VAL A 91 -8.90 -21.96 4.37
N ALA A 92 -8.96 -22.65 3.22
CA ALA A 92 -9.78 -23.85 3.08
C ALA A 92 -9.34 -24.97 4.04
N LEU A 93 -8.04 -25.21 4.19
CA LEU A 93 -7.49 -26.17 5.15
C LEU A 93 -7.78 -25.78 6.60
N MET A 94 -7.75 -24.48 6.92
CA MET A 94 -8.13 -23.95 8.24
C MET A 94 -9.59 -24.26 8.56
N VAL A 95 -10.50 -24.03 7.61
CA VAL A 95 -11.93 -24.34 7.77
C VAL A 95 -12.14 -25.84 7.95
N LEU A 96 -11.44 -26.68 7.17
CA LEU A 96 -11.51 -28.14 7.31
C LEU A 96 -11.01 -28.62 8.68
N LEU A 97 -9.89 -28.09 9.16
CA LEU A 97 -9.38 -28.42 10.50
C LEU A 97 -10.33 -27.96 11.59
N PHE A 98 -10.90 -26.77 11.49
CA PHE A 98 -11.89 -26.27 12.43
C PHE A 98 -13.14 -27.16 12.46
N PHE A 99 -13.59 -27.61 11.29
CA PHE A 99 -14.70 -28.56 11.17
C PHE A 99 -14.37 -29.91 11.85
N ILE A 100 -13.17 -30.45 11.65
CA ILE A 100 -12.71 -31.68 12.30
C ILE A 100 -12.65 -31.50 13.82
N LEU A 101 -12.12 -30.36 14.29
CA LEU A 101 -12.03 -30.04 15.71
C LEU A 101 -13.41 -29.92 16.35
N PHE A 102 -14.34 -29.24 15.67
CA PHE A 102 -15.73 -29.10 16.09
C PHE A 102 -16.44 -30.46 16.15
N ALA A 103 -16.25 -31.30 15.14
CA ALA A 103 -16.81 -32.65 15.13
C ALA A 103 -16.30 -33.46 16.31
N ASN A 104 -14.99 -33.48 16.55
CA ASN A 104 -14.38 -34.18 17.71
C ASN A 104 -14.91 -33.64 19.04
N TRP A 105 -15.05 -32.32 19.17
CA TRP A 105 -15.63 -31.69 20.36
C TRP A 105 -17.09 -32.09 20.58
N ALA A 106 -17.91 -32.09 19.52
CA ALA A 106 -19.31 -32.48 19.58
C ALA A 106 -19.52 -33.99 19.82
N LEU A 107 -18.56 -34.82 19.43
CA LEU A 107 -18.53 -36.26 19.70
C LEU A 107 -18.13 -36.59 21.14
N GLY A 108 -17.53 -35.64 21.85
CA GLY A 108 -17.01 -35.86 23.20
C GLY A 108 -15.83 -36.84 23.24
N GLU A 109 -15.18 -37.08 22.11
CA GLU A 109 -13.97 -37.90 22.07
C GLU A 109 -12.83 -37.14 22.74
N GLY A 110 -12.08 -37.82 23.62
CA GLY A 110 -11.11 -37.17 24.50
C GLY A 110 -10.04 -36.40 23.71
N LEU A 111 -9.52 -35.31 24.30
CA LEU A 111 -8.47 -34.46 23.70
C LEU A 111 -7.21 -35.24 23.26
N LYS A 112 -7.00 -36.44 23.80
CA LYS A 112 -5.92 -37.35 23.42
C LYS A 112 -6.06 -37.84 21.97
N GLU A 113 -7.27 -38.18 21.54
CA GLU A 113 -7.56 -38.64 20.18
C GLU A 113 -7.48 -37.47 19.18
N ALA A 114 -7.92 -36.29 19.61
CA ALA A 114 -7.83 -35.06 18.82
C ALA A 114 -6.43 -34.43 18.80
N SER A 115 -5.43 -35.02 19.46
CA SER A 115 -4.08 -34.44 19.62
C SER A 115 -3.45 -34.03 18.29
N HIS A 116 -3.51 -34.91 17.28
CA HIS A 116 -2.92 -34.65 15.96
C HIS A 116 -3.65 -33.52 15.22
N ALA A 117 -4.98 -33.47 15.32
CA ALA A 117 -5.78 -32.41 14.72
C ALA A 117 -5.52 -31.05 15.39
N ILE A 118 -5.33 -31.02 16.72
CA ILE A 118 -5.00 -29.80 17.46
C ILE A 118 -3.61 -29.28 17.07
N VAL A 119 -2.59 -30.15 17.04
CA VAL A 119 -1.22 -29.76 16.69
C VAL A 119 -1.17 -29.24 15.25
N LEU A 120 -1.75 -29.96 14.30
CA LEU A 120 -1.83 -29.51 12.91
C LEU A 120 -2.64 -28.21 12.78
N GLY A 121 -3.73 -28.08 13.54
CA GLY A 121 -4.56 -26.88 13.62
C GLY A 121 -3.79 -25.65 14.09
N LEU A 122 -3.03 -25.78 15.18
CA LEU A 122 -2.22 -24.70 15.75
C LEU A 122 -1.13 -24.24 14.79
N VAL A 123 -0.43 -25.19 14.17
CA VAL A 123 0.64 -24.88 13.21
C VAL A 123 0.08 -24.17 11.98
N LEU A 124 -1.05 -24.63 11.44
CA LEU A 124 -1.72 -24.00 10.30
C LEU A 124 -2.23 -22.59 10.65
N THR A 125 -2.80 -22.43 11.85
CA THR A 125 -3.30 -21.14 12.37
C THR A 125 -2.15 -20.16 12.56
N CYS A 126 -1.06 -20.58 13.18
CA CYS A 126 0.14 -19.75 13.36
C CYS A 126 0.63 -19.22 12.01
N ARG A 127 0.70 -20.09 11.01
CA ARG A 127 1.08 -19.71 9.66
C ARG A 127 0.08 -18.73 9.02
N PHE A 128 -1.22 -18.96 9.18
CA PHE A 128 -2.25 -18.05 8.70
C PHE A 128 -2.12 -16.66 9.33
N VAL A 129 -1.87 -16.58 10.64
CA VAL A 129 -1.64 -15.31 11.35
C VAL A 129 -0.42 -14.58 10.79
N ILE A 130 0.71 -15.28 10.58
CA ILE A 130 1.92 -14.68 9.98
C ILE A 130 1.60 -14.11 8.59
N ARG A 131 0.79 -14.83 7.80
CA ARG A 131 0.36 -14.38 6.48
C ARG A 131 -0.48 -13.11 6.57
N LEU A 132 -1.44 -13.08 7.50
CA LEU A 132 -2.32 -11.93 7.72
C LEU A 132 -1.52 -10.69 8.15
N GLN A 133 -0.56 -10.86 9.06
CA GLN A 133 0.37 -9.80 9.47
C GLN A 133 1.22 -9.29 8.29
N THR A 134 1.67 -10.20 7.43
CA THR A 134 2.45 -9.84 6.23
C THR A 134 1.60 -9.05 5.24
N LEU A 135 0.33 -9.43 5.05
CA LEU A 135 -0.60 -8.72 4.17
C LEU A 135 -0.88 -7.30 4.67
N GLN A 136 -1.16 -7.14 5.96
CA GLN A 136 -1.34 -5.83 6.57
C GLN A 136 -0.09 -4.94 6.42
N ARG A 137 1.11 -5.51 6.58
CA ARG A 137 2.35 -4.78 6.39
C ARG A 137 2.55 -4.34 4.93
N ASN A 138 2.20 -5.20 3.97
CA ASN A 138 2.29 -4.86 2.54
C ASN A 138 1.31 -3.74 2.15
N GLU A 139 0.09 -3.73 2.69
CA GLU A 139 -0.87 -2.64 2.45
C GLU A 139 -0.37 -1.30 3.00
N LEU A 140 0.22 -1.30 4.21
CA LEU A 140 0.82 -0.12 4.81
C LEU A 140 2.01 0.42 3.99
N ASP A 141 2.86 -0.47 3.48
CA ASP A 141 4.01 -0.09 2.65
C ASP A 141 3.55 0.46 1.28
N LEU A 142 2.47 -0.08 0.71
CA LEU A 142 1.87 0.41 -0.54
C LEU A 142 1.27 1.81 -0.38
N GLU A 143 0.52 2.03 0.70
CA GLU A 143 -0.02 3.36 1.05
C GLU A 143 1.09 4.38 1.32
N ALA A 144 2.17 3.98 2.00
CA ALA A 144 3.32 4.85 2.24
C ALA A 144 4.05 5.21 0.94
N MET A 145 4.15 4.27 -0.01
CA MET A 145 4.76 4.52 -1.30
C MET A 145 3.93 5.49 -2.15
N ASP A 146 2.60 5.34 -2.15
CA ASP A 146 1.70 6.25 -2.85
C ASP A 146 1.78 7.67 -2.28
N ARG A 147 1.68 7.82 -0.95
CA ARG A 147 1.85 9.12 -0.28
C ARG A 147 3.20 9.77 -0.58
N ASN A 148 4.29 9.00 -0.52
CA ASN A 148 5.63 9.53 -0.83
C ASN A 148 5.74 9.95 -2.31
N GLN A 149 5.13 9.21 -3.23
CA GLN A 149 5.10 9.58 -4.65
C GLN A 149 4.34 10.90 -4.86
N ILE A 150 3.17 11.04 -4.23
CA ILE A 150 2.38 12.28 -4.24
C ILE A 150 3.20 13.46 -3.68
N ASP A 151 3.86 13.27 -2.53
CA ASP A 151 4.71 14.30 -1.93
C ASP A 151 5.87 14.71 -2.83
N VAL A 152 6.50 13.75 -3.52
CA VAL A 152 7.59 14.04 -4.48
C VAL A 152 7.06 14.80 -5.68
N ALA A 153 5.89 14.42 -6.24
CA ALA A 153 5.27 15.12 -7.35
C ALA A 153 4.89 16.56 -6.97
N PHE A 154 4.27 16.75 -5.81
CA PHE A 154 3.92 18.06 -5.28
C PHE A 154 5.15 18.95 -5.04
N ARG A 155 6.22 18.41 -4.43
CA ARG A 155 7.48 19.16 -4.23
C ARG A 155 8.13 19.57 -5.55
N LYS A 156 8.04 18.74 -6.60
CA LYS A 156 8.55 19.10 -7.93
C LYS A 156 7.75 20.26 -8.53
N GLU A 157 6.42 20.18 -8.47
CA GLU A 157 5.53 21.23 -8.98
C GLU A 157 5.72 22.55 -8.20
N LEU A 158 5.83 22.49 -6.88
CA LEU A 158 6.07 23.68 -6.05
C LEU A 158 7.40 24.35 -6.40
N ARG A 159 8.48 23.57 -6.58
CA ARG A 159 9.78 24.11 -7.00
C ARG A 159 9.71 24.79 -8.37
N ARG A 160 8.94 24.22 -9.30
CA ARG A 160 8.72 24.80 -10.62
C ARG A 160 8.03 26.17 -10.52
N ARG A 161 6.94 26.25 -9.76
CA ARG A 161 6.20 27.51 -9.56
C ARG A 161 7.03 28.57 -8.85
N ILE A 162 7.86 28.18 -7.87
CA ILE A 162 8.79 29.10 -7.21
C ILE A 162 9.81 29.65 -8.21
N ALA A 163 10.35 28.82 -9.10
CA ALA A 163 11.29 29.27 -10.13
C ALA A 163 10.64 30.23 -11.14
N GLU A 164 9.44 29.90 -11.64
CA GLU A 164 8.66 30.77 -12.54
C GLU A 164 8.32 32.13 -11.88
N LEU A 165 7.95 32.10 -10.59
CA LEU A 165 7.68 33.32 -9.83
C LEU A 165 8.95 34.15 -9.63
N HIS A 166 10.08 33.51 -9.32
CA HIS A 166 11.36 34.19 -9.16
C HIS A 166 11.83 34.87 -10.46
N GLU A 167 11.62 34.22 -11.61
CA GLU A 167 11.89 34.79 -12.93
C GLU A 167 11.02 36.03 -13.20
N SER A 168 9.72 35.93 -12.95
CA SER A 168 8.75 37.02 -13.12
C SER A 168 9.09 38.25 -12.25
N VAL A 169 9.51 38.01 -11.00
CA VAL A 169 9.94 39.07 -10.07
C VAL A 169 11.23 39.74 -10.57
N CYS A 170 12.17 38.96 -11.09
CA CYS A 170 13.44 39.48 -11.61
C CYS A 170 13.25 40.36 -12.85
N GLU A 171 12.37 39.96 -13.77
CA GLU A 171 11.96 40.79 -14.90
C GLU A 171 11.33 42.11 -14.44
N THR A 172 10.37 42.03 -13.51
CA THR A 172 9.70 43.23 -12.99
C THR A 172 10.68 44.19 -12.31
N GLN A 173 11.64 43.67 -11.54
CA GLN A 173 12.73 44.45 -10.93
C GLN A 173 13.62 45.16 -11.96
N LYS A 174 13.95 44.49 -13.09
CA LYS A 174 14.71 45.12 -14.18
C LYS A 174 13.94 46.29 -14.78
N ILE A 175 12.67 46.10 -15.11
CA ILE A 175 11.81 47.14 -15.68
C ILE A 175 11.74 48.37 -14.75
N ILE A 176 11.57 48.15 -13.44
CA ILE A 176 11.54 49.24 -12.44
C ILE A 176 12.88 49.99 -12.39
N LYS A 177 14.01 49.27 -12.40
CA LYS A 177 15.35 49.90 -12.39
C LYS A 177 15.61 50.72 -13.65
N GLU A 178 15.22 50.21 -14.82
CA GLU A 178 15.33 50.94 -16.08
C GLU A 178 14.46 52.20 -16.10
N GLY A 179 13.22 52.10 -15.61
CA GLY A 179 12.32 53.25 -15.44
C GLY A 179 12.90 54.33 -14.54
N SER A 180 13.43 53.96 -13.37
CA SER A 180 14.07 54.91 -12.45
C SER A 180 15.31 55.57 -13.05
N LYS A 181 16.12 54.83 -13.82
CA LYS A 181 17.28 55.39 -14.53
C LYS A 181 16.87 56.40 -15.61
N ALA A 182 15.81 56.10 -16.38
CA ALA A 182 15.27 56.99 -17.39
C ALA A 182 14.69 58.29 -16.79
N GLU A 183 14.00 58.20 -15.64
CA GLU A 183 13.46 59.36 -14.92
C GLU A 183 14.57 60.27 -14.37
N ASN A 184 15.63 59.67 -13.80
CA ASN A 184 16.80 60.40 -13.32
C ASN A 184 17.54 61.13 -14.47
N ASP A 185 17.64 60.50 -15.63
CA ASP A 185 18.25 61.14 -16.81
C ASP A 185 17.38 62.29 -17.35
N TRP A 186 16.05 62.11 -17.38
CA TRP A 186 15.11 63.16 -17.79
C TRP A 186 15.14 64.38 -16.88
N THR A 187 15.18 64.16 -15.56
CA THR A 187 15.28 65.24 -14.56
C THR A 187 16.64 65.95 -14.61
N ALA A 188 17.74 65.22 -14.89
CA ALA A 188 19.04 65.82 -15.14
C ALA A 188 19.04 66.71 -16.41
N ARG A 189 18.41 66.24 -17.49
CA ARG A 189 18.27 67.03 -18.74
C ARG A 189 17.47 68.32 -18.54
N LYS A 190 16.37 68.28 -17.77
CA LYS A 190 15.59 69.48 -17.41
C LYS A 190 16.39 70.50 -16.61
N LYS A 191 17.20 70.05 -15.64
CA LYS A 191 18.07 70.95 -14.86
C LYS A 191 19.11 71.65 -15.74
N THR A 192 19.62 70.98 -16.78
CA THR A 192 20.57 71.56 -17.74
C THR A 192 19.90 72.60 -18.65
N GLN A 193 18.69 72.35 -19.14
CA GLN A 193 17.93 73.34 -19.93
C GLN A 193 17.49 74.56 -19.12
N GLY A 194 17.12 74.40 -17.85
CA GLY A 194 16.80 75.53 -16.95
C GLY A 194 18.01 76.45 -16.69
N LYS A 195 19.24 75.92 -16.78
CA LYS A 195 20.47 76.70 -16.60
C LYS A 195 20.87 77.49 -17.86
N VAL A 196 20.42 77.07 -19.04
CA VAL A 196 20.66 77.78 -20.31
C VAL A 196 19.67 78.94 -20.50
N GLY A 197 18.42 78.79 -20.08
CA GLY A 197 17.41 79.87 -20.12
C GLY A 197 17.74 81.08 -19.23
N ASN A 198 18.48 80.87 -18.14
CA ASN A 198 18.86 81.96 -17.22
C ASN A 198 20.13 82.73 -17.64
N ARG A 199 20.81 82.32 -18.74
CA ARG A 199 21.98 83.03 -19.28
C ARG A 199 21.63 84.14 -20.28
N TYR A 200 20.46 84.07 -20.92
CA TYR A 200 20.01 85.10 -21.88
C TYR A 200 19.34 86.32 -21.22
N LYS A 201 18.95 86.24 -19.94
CA LYS A 201 18.32 87.36 -19.23
C LYS A 201 19.30 88.32 -18.53
N LYS A 202 20.61 88.02 -18.55
CA LYS A 202 21.66 88.83 -17.88
C LYS A 202 22.57 89.61 -18.85
N GLN A 203 22.36 89.49 -20.17
CA GLN A 203 23.08 90.22 -21.21
C GLN A 203 22.07 90.97 -22.09
N GLY A 204 21.60 92.12 -21.63
CA GLY A 204 20.66 92.93 -22.38
C GLY A 204 20.07 94.02 -21.51
N ILE A 205 20.89 95.00 -21.13
CA ILE A 205 20.57 96.43 -20.90
C ILE A 205 21.89 97.06 -20.43
N SER A 206 22.61 97.67 -21.37
CA SER A 206 23.50 98.82 -21.16
C SER A 206 24.17 99.09 -22.49
N ILE A 207 23.70 100.09 -23.26
CA ILE A 207 24.51 101.03 -24.06
C ILE A 207 23.62 102.26 -24.40
N HIS A 208 24.27 103.44 -24.36
CA HIS A 208 23.99 104.74 -24.99
C HIS A 208 23.31 105.83 -24.11
N GLY A 209 23.90 107.01 -23.90
CA GLY A 209 25.09 107.60 -24.54
C GLY A 209 25.57 108.90 -23.90
N SER A 210 26.82 109.23 -24.23
CA SER A 210 27.59 110.42 -23.86
C SER A 210 27.33 111.60 -24.81
N ALA A 211 27.36 112.84 -24.28
CA ALA A 211 27.84 114.09 -24.90
C ALA A 211 27.78 115.20 -23.83
N SER A 212 28.88 115.67 -23.23
CA SER A 212 29.86 116.66 -23.74
C SER A 212 29.25 117.99 -24.21
N LYS A 213 29.28 119.03 -23.35
CA LYS A 213 29.82 120.37 -23.68
C LYS A 213 29.78 121.37 -22.51
N LYS A 214 30.99 121.89 -22.21
CA LYS A 214 31.38 123.31 -22.09
C LYS A 214 30.92 124.16 -20.89
N ASN A 215 31.95 124.61 -20.17
CA ASN A 215 32.09 125.74 -19.23
C ASN A 215 31.18 126.95 -19.48
N ASP A 216 30.61 127.49 -18.41
CA ASP A 216 31.14 128.66 -17.67
C ASP A 216 30.87 128.47 -16.16
#